data_AF-A0A0M2GWG4-F1
#
_entry.id   AF-A0A0M2GWG4-F1
#
_cell.length_a   1.000
_cell.length_b   1.000
_cell.length_c   1.000
_cell.angle_alpha   90.00
_cell.angle_beta   90.00
_cell.angle_gamma   90.00
#
_symmetry.space_group_name_H-M   'P 1'
#
loop_
_entity.id
_entity.type
_entity.pdbx_description
1 polymer ?
#
loop_
_entity_poly.entity_id
_entity_poly.type
_entity_poly.pdbx_seq_one_letter_code
_entity_poly.pdbx_strand_id
1 'polypeptide(L)'
;MLRETEGEAWELHRLAQLTCALPPELHPRVRDHVLPHLTSSVPDFRAAAITVLARAKVPEAVEEAVRLVEETPGSYGTARAAHAVAEEFGAGARAVARAVARQLGSARPDLVEVLTRFPEVAADAVEELTVLLSRTGTGHPPVAVAVLGRMGPAAGERAQRALLACVTEQAHLSVSAVAAVAHHRVSDDPEPALSFFLRQVDERYPFPMMDRASELGPAAAPLLPFIEPSLTDDGSSLAALAVWRITGRTEDTVRPLARQALEWERFYGGRPHPVVTLTEMGLLPRFAVAPLRRGAEARHRVVHDFMSGDGPHPDYVVRAAVRHLLETARVVD
;
A
#
# COMPACT_ATOMS: atom_id res chain seq x y z
N MET A 1 12.14 -12.17 5.71
CA MET A 1 11.55 -12.06 7.05
C MET A 1 10.66 -13.24 7.45
N LEU A 2 9.94 -13.94 6.55
CA LEU A 2 9.20 -15.18 6.93
C LEU A 2 10.10 -16.36 7.35
N ARG A 3 11.41 -16.30 7.06
CA ARG A 3 12.38 -17.35 7.43
C ARG A 3 12.71 -17.38 8.93
N GLU A 4 12.30 -16.39 9.71
CA GLU A 4 12.60 -16.31 11.15
C GLU A 4 11.42 -16.72 12.03
N THR A 5 10.24 -16.96 11.44
CA THR A 5 9.06 -17.42 12.18
C THR A 5 8.96 -18.93 12.06
N GLU A 6 9.45 -19.65 13.07
CA GLU A 6 9.30 -21.10 13.21
C GLU A 6 8.24 -21.43 14.28
N GLY A 7 7.76 -22.68 14.30
CA GLY A 7 6.86 -23.17 15.35
C GLY A 7 5.38 -22.74 15.22
N GLU A 8 4.63 -22.82 16.32
CA GLU A 8 3.16 -22.70 16.32
C GLU A 8 2.65 -21.32 15.84
N ALA A 9 3.41 -20.25 16.04
CA ALA A 9 3.06 -18.91 15.52
C ALA A 9 3.02 -18.88 13.98
N TRP A 10 3.91 -19.64 13.33
CA TRP A 10 3.92 -19.78 11.87
C TRP A 10 2.64 -20.43 11.35
N GLU A 11 2.16 -21.45 12.04
CA GLU A 11 0.92 -22.15 11.66
C GLU A 11 -0.29 -21.23 11.75
N LEU A 12 -0.36 -20.37 12.79
CA LEU A 12 -1.39 -19.34 12.90
C LEU A 12 -1.29 -18.29 11.79
N HIS A 13 -0.09 -17.82 11.44
CA HIS A 13 0.06 -16.89 10.31
C HIS A 13 -0.36 -17.52 8.97
N ARG A 14 -0.05 -18.80 8.77
CA ARG A 14 -0.53 -19.55 7.61
C ARG A 14 -2.05 -19.71 7.63
N LEU A 15 -2.63 -19.99 8.79
CA LEU A 15 -4.08 -20.04 8.96
C LEU A 15 -4.73 -18.68 8.64
N ALA A 16 -4.13 -17.56 9.05
CA ALA A 16 -4.65 -16.23 8.74
C ALA A 16 -4.70 -15.99 7.23
N GLN A 17 -3.62 -16.34 6.50
CA GLN A 17 -3.57 -16.23 5.04
C GLN A 17 -4.65 -17.09 4.35
N LEU A 18 -4.91 -18.30 4.86
CA LEU A 18 -5.92 -19.20 4.33
C LEU A 18 -7.35 -18.73 4.67
N THR A 19 -7.54 -18.14 5.84
CA THR A 19 -8.85 -17.67 6.33
C THR A 19 -9.48 -16.65 5.39
N CYS A 20 -8.68 -15.79 4.75
CA CYS A 20 -9.14 -14.84 3.74
C CYS A 20 -9.83 -15.50 2.53
N ALA A 21 -9.49 -16.76 2.24
CA ALA A 21 -10.05 -17.53 1.13
C ALA A 21 -11.13 -18.52 1.59
N LEU A 22 -11.38 -18.65 2.89
CA LEU A 22 -12.41 -19.54 3.42
C LEU A 22 -13.81 -18.93 3.24
N PRO A 23 -14.81 -19.75 2.88
CA PRO A 23 -16.20 -19.35 2.95
C PRO A 23 -16.60 -18.86 4.36
N PRO A 24 -17.46 -17.82 4.47
CA PRO A 24 -17.87 -17.24 5.76
C PRO A 24 -18.43 -18.24 6.77
N GLU A 25 -19.11 -19.30 6.31
CA GLU A 25 -19.66 -20.36 7.15
C GLU A 25 -18.59 -21.17 7.92
N LEU A 26 -17.32 -21.10 7.50
CA LEU A 26 -16.20 -21.72 8.21
C LEU A 26 -15.52 -20.79 9.22
N HIS A 27 -15.80 -19.48 9.17
CA HIS A 27 -15.19 -18.50 10.09
C HIS A 27 -15.51 -18.77 11.57
N PRO A 28 -16.71 -19.21 11.97
CA PRO A 28 -16.98 -19.59 13.37
C PRO A 28 -16.06 -20.70 13.88
N ARG A 29 -15.74 -21.71 13.06
CA ARG A 29 -14.82 -22.79 13.44
C ARG A 29 -13.40 -22.28 13.62
N VAL A 30 -12.96 -21.37 12.76
CA VAL A 30 -11.65 -20.70 12.89
C VAL A 30 -11.60 -19.89 14.18
N ARG A 31 -12.65 -19.13 14.47
CA ARG A 31 -12.78 -18.37 15.73
C ARG A 31 -12.64 -19.28 16.94
N ASP A 32 -13.44 -20.34 17.03
CA ASP A 32 -13.43 -21.24 18.19
C ASP A 32 -12.07 -21.91 18.40
N HIS A 33 -11.37 -22.24 17.31
CA HIS A 33 -10.03 -22.79 17.36
C HIS A 33 -8.99 -21.78 17.89
N VAL A 34 -9.11 -20.51 17.51
CA VAL A 34 -8.07 -19.50 17.75
C VAL A 34 -8.27 -18.71 19.05
N LEU A 35 -9.51 -18.53 19.50
CA LEU A 35 -9.82 -17.76 20.72
C LEU A 35 -8.96 -18.14 21.94
N PRO A 36 -8.70 -19.42 22.25
CA PRO A 36 -7.86 -19.80 23.39
C PRO A 36 -6.42 -19.27 23.32
N HIS A 37 -5.93 -18.92 22.12
CA HIS A 37 -4.55 -18.46 21.92
C HIS A 37 -4.34 -16.98 22.29
N LEU A 38 -5.43 -16.21 22.48
CA LEU A 38 -5.34 -14.81 22.93
C LEU A 38 -4.77 -14.66 24.34
N THR A 39 -4.87 -15.69 25.18
CA THR A 39 -4.35 -15.67 26.55
C THR A 39 -2.88 -16.11 26.65
N SER A 40 -2.21 -16.36 25.52
CA SER A 40 -0.80 -16.77 25.53
C SER A 40 0.10 -15.67 26.11
N SER A 41 1.09 -16.06 26.91
CA SER A 41 2.09 -15.12 27.43
C SER A 41 3.10 -14.68 26.36
N VAL A 42 3.13 -15.33 25.19
CA VAL A 42 4.04 -15.02 24.09
C VAL A 42 3.38 -13.97 23.16
N PRO A 43 3.90 -12.73 23.09
CA PRO A 43 3.26 -11.65 22.31
C PRO A 43 3.11 -11.98 20.82
N ASP A 44 4.12 -12.59 20.20
CA ASP A 44 4.05 -12.93 18.76
C ASP A 44 3.00 -13.99 18.46
N PHE A 45 2.76 -14.91 19.39
CA PHE A 45 1.71 -15.91 19.27
C PHE A 45 0.31 -15.27 19.40
N ARG A 46 0.14 -14.36 20.37
CA ARG A 46 -1.09 -13.52 20.47
C ARG A 46 -1.30 -12.70 19.21
N ALA A 47 -0.25 -12.09 18.67
CA ALA A 47 -0.31 -11.32 17.43
C ALA A 47 -0.78 -12.16 16.24
N ALA A 48 -0.28 -13.40 16.13
CA ALA A 48 -0.73 -14.36 15.13
C ALA A 48 -2.22 -14.71 15.30
N ALA A 49 -2.66 -15.00 16.52
CA ALA A 49 -4.07 -15.26 16.83
C ALA A 49 -4.97 -14.07 16.47
N ILE A 50 -4.60 -12.85 16.87
CA ILE A 50 -5.34 -11.61 16.53
C ILE A 50 -5.42 -11.43 15.02
N THR A 51 -4.33 -11.70 14.29
CA THR A 51 -4.31 -11.63 12.82
C THR A 51 -5.32 -12.60 12.21
N VAL A 52 -5.38 -13.85 12.69
CA VAL A 52 -6.37 -14.84 12.20
C VAL A 52 -7.80 -14.39 12.50
N LEU A 53 -8.07 -13.93 13.73
CA LEU A 53 -9.39 -13.45 14.14
C LEU A 53 -9.82 -12.25 13.31
N ALA A 54 -8.91 -11.33 13.00
CA ALA A 54 -9.20 -10.20 12.12
C ALA A 54 -9.63 -10.68 10.72
N ARG A 55 -8.90 -11.63 10.11
CA ARG A 55 -9.26 -12.21 8.81
C ARG A 55 -10.56 -13.01 8.83
N ALA A 56 -10.91 -13.59 9.98
CA ALA A 56 -12.22 -14.21 10.23
C ALA A 56 -13.33 -13.18 10.58
N LYS A 57 -13.01 -11.88 10.55
CA LYS A 57 -13.92 -10.76 10.87
C LYS A 57 -14.53 -10.83 12.27
N VAL A 58 -13.75 -11.33 13.23
CA VAL A 58 -14.15 -11.48 14.63
C VAL A 58 -13.86 -10.17 15.40
N PRO A 59 -14.89 -9.45 15.91
CA PRO A 59 -14.72 -8.11 16.51
C PRO A 59 -13.73 -8.03 17.68
N GLU A 60 -13.59 -9.11 18.45
CA GLU A 60 -12.67 -9.23 19.58
C GLU A 60 -11.21 -8.93 19.18
N ALA A 61 -10.85 -9.13 17.91
CA ALA A 61 -9.53 -8.79 17.39
C ALA A 61 -9.17 -7.30 17.55
N VAL A 62 -10.16 -6.40 17.55
CA VAL A 62 -9.93 -4.95 17.63
C VAL A 62 -9.42 -4.56 19.01
N GLU A 63 -10.09 -5.00 20.08
CA GLU A 63 -9.68 -4.69 21.46
C GLU A 63 -8.33 -5.33 21.80
N GLU A 64 -8.11 -6.56 21.36
CA GLU A 64 -6.84 -7.26 21.58
C GLU A 64 -5.68 -6.61 20.80
N ALA A 65 -5.92 -6.11 19.58
CA ALA A 65 -4.92 -5.35 18.85
C ALA A 65 -4.56 -4.03 19.54
N VAL A 66 -5.53 -3.33 20.15
CA VAL A 66 -5.25 -2.13 20.96
C VAL A 66 -4.31 -2.47 22.12
N ARG A 67 -4.62 -3.52 22.90
CA ARG A 67 -3.76 -3.95 24.02
C ARG A 67 -2.36 -4.33 23.54
N LEU A 68 -2.27 -5.09 22.45
CA LEU A 68 -0.99 -5.50 21.88
C LEU A 68 -0.13 -4.30 21.42
N VAL A 69 -0.75 -3.28 20.82
CA VAL A 69 -0.07 -2.03 20.43
C VAL A 69 0.47 -1.29 21.65
N GLU A 70 -0.27 -1.27 22.75
CA GLU A 70 0.15 -0.61 23.99
C GLU A 70 1.25 -1.38 24.74
N GLU A 71 1.22 -2.71 24.69
CA GLU A 71 2.20 -3.59 25.35
C GLU A 71 3.52 -3.70 24.58
N THR A 72 3.49 -3.88 23.25
CA THR A 72 4.66 -4.22 22.44
C THR A 72 4.72 -3.47 21.09
N PRO A 73 4.72 -2.12 21.08
CA PRO A 73 4.67 -1.31 19.85
C PRO A 73 5.87 -1.51 18.91
N GLY A 74 6.99 -2.03 19.40
CA GLY A 74 8.18 -2.34 18.61
C GLY A 74 8.16 -3.71 17.90
N SER A 75 7.24 -4.62 18.26
CA SER A 75 7.20 -5.97 17.67
C SER A 75 6.62 -5.94 16.25
N TYR A 76 7.23 -6.73 15.36
CA TYR A 76 6.74 -6.92 13.99
C TYR A 76 5.37 -7.62 13.99
N GLY A 77 5.15 -8.59 14.90
CA GLY A 77 3.85 -9.24 15.07
C GLY A 77 2.75 -8.23 15.40
N THR A 78 3.05 -7.23 16.23
CA THR A 78 2.12 -6.15 16.58
C THR A 78 1.72 -5.31 15.38
N ALA A 79 2.69 -4.87 14.56
CA ALA A 79 2.40 -4.17 13.31
C ALA A 79 1.50 -5.00 12.38
N ARG A 80 1.82 -6.28 12.23
CA ARG A 80 1.06 -7.22 11.41
C ARG A 80 -0.39 -7.37 11.86
N ALA A 81 -0.62 -7.57 13.16
CA ALA A 81 -1.95 -7.69 13.73
C ALA A 81 -2.75 -6.39 13.55
N ALA A 82 -2.12 -5.24 13.81
CA ALA A 82 -2.74 -3.93 13.66
C ALA A 82 -3.13 -3.64 12.20
N HIS A 83 -2.29 -3.98 11.22
CA HIS A 83 -2.62 -3.86 9.79
C HIS A 83 -3.80 -4.75 9.40
N ALA A 84 -3.80 -6.03 9.82
CA ALA A 84 -4.92 -6.93 9.52
C ALA A 84 -6.24 -6.40 10.09
N VAL A 85 -6.24 -5.88 11.32
CA VAL A 85 -7.42 -5.26 11.92
C VAL A 85 -7.83 -3.98 11.16
N ALA A 86 -6.88 -3.11 10.83
CA ALA A 86 -7.17 -1.90 10.06
C ALA A 86 -7.77 -2.21 8.67
N GLU A 87 -7.30 -3.25 8.01
CA GLU A 87 -7.78 -3.70 6.70
C GLU A 87 -9.21 -4.26 6.76
N GLU A 88 -9.49 -5.16 7.72
CA GLU A 88 -10.75 -5.90 7.75
C GLU A 88 -11.91 -5.10 8.37
N PHE A 89 -11.61 -4.18 9.30
CA PHE A 89 -12.63 -3.43 10.02
C PHE A 89 -12.76 -1.97 9.58
N GLY A 90 -11.83 -1.43 8.78
CA GLY A 90 -11.86 -0.04 8.31
C GLY A 90 -12.10 0.94 9.46
N ALA A 91 -13.19 1.72 9.38
CA ALA A 91 -13.56 2.68 10.43
C ALA A 91 -13.72 2.06 11.83
N GLY A 92 -14.08 0.77 11.93
CA GLY A 92 -14.16 0.03 13.20
C GLY A 92 -12.81 -0.14 13.91
N ALA A 93 -11.69 -0.01 13.20
CA ALA A 93 -10.35 -0.11 13.76
C ALA A 93 -9.77 1.24 14.25
N ARG A 94 -10.59 2.31 14.32
CA ARG A 94 -10.13 3.64 14.76
C ARG A 94 -9.46 3.62 16.14
N ALA A 95 -9.88 2.74 17.04
CA ALA A 95 -9.25 2.59 18.35
C ALA A 95 -7.79 2.10 18.25
N VAL A 96 -7.49 1.19 17.33
CA VAL A 96 -6.12 0.71 17.04
C VAL A 96 -5.27 1.85 16.51
N ALA A 97 -5.78 2.61 15.53
CA ALA A 97 -5.06 3.77 14.99
C ALA A 97 -4.72 4.80 16.08
N ARG A 98 -5.65 5.08 17.01
CA ARG A 98 -5.38 5.96 18.15
C ARG A 98 -4.32 5.41 19.10
N ALA A 99 -4.31 4.09 19.34
CA ALA A 99 -3.28 3.45 20.13
C ALA A 99 -1.90 3.60 19.45
N VAL A 100 -1.83 3.43 18.12
CA VAL A 100 -0.60 3.66 17.35
C VAL A 100 -0.12 5.11 17.45
N ALA A 101 -1.02 6.08 17.29
CA ALA A 101 -0.68 7.50 17.40
C ALA A 101 -0.08 7.85 18.78
N ARG A 102 -0.57 7.25 19.87
CA ARG A 102 0.01 7.43 21.22
C ARG A 102 1.39 6.81 21.40
N GLN A 103 1.78 5.88 20.53
CA GLN A 103 3.02 5.09 20.64
C GLN A 103 4.08 5.47 19.58
N LEU A 104 3.91 6.56 18.82
CA LEU A 104 4.83 6.93 17.72
C LEU A 104 6.31 6.99 18.11
N GLY A 105 6.62 7.34 19.37
CA GLY A 105 7.99 7.42 19.86
C GLY A 105 8.70 6.06 19.93
N SER A 106 7.97 4.99 20.24
CA SER A 106 8.43 3.61 20.48
C SER A 106 7.98 2.60 19.42
N ALA A 107 7.01 3.00 18.58
CA ALA A 107 6.48 2.19 17.50
C ALA A 107 7.54 1.94 16.43
N ARG A 108 7.51 0.73 15.87
CA ARG A 108 8.27 0.42 14.66
C ARG A 108 7.66 1.13 13.43
N PRO A 109 8.43 1.37 12.35
CA PRO A 109 7.90 2.03 11.14
C PRO A 109 6.68 1.33 10.56
N ASP A 110 6.69 0.00 10.47
CA ASP A 110 5.57 -0.77 9.91
C ASP A 110 4.26 -0.55 10.69
N LEU A 111 4.33 -0.32 12.00
CA LEU A 111 3.14 -0.06 12.83
C LEU A 111 2.59 1.34 12.55
N VAL A 112 3.46 2.35 12.39
CA VAL A 112 3.08 3.73 12.06
C VAL A 112 2.33 3.80 10.73
N GLU A 113 2.65 2.93 9.77
CA GLU A 113 2.00 2.88 8.47
C GLU A 113 0.49 2.64 8.54
N VAL A 114 -0.02 2.05 9.64
CA VAL A 114 -1.47 1.92 9.89
C VAL A 114 -2.19 3.27 9.79
N LEU A 115 -1.54 4.36 10.22
CA LEU A 115 -2.13 5.71 10.21
C LEU A 115 -2.42 6.24 8.80
N THR A 116 -1.81 5.67 7.75
CA THR A 116 -2.13 6.04 6.36
C THR A 116 -3.59 5.78 5.98
N ARG A 117 -4.28 4.87 6.70
CA ARG A 117 -5.70 4.55 6.53
C ARG A 117 -6.64 5.42 7.40
N PHE A 118 -6.09 6.20 8.32
CA PHE A 118 -6.84 7.00 9.30
C PHE A 118 -6.31 8.43 9.37
N PRO A 119 -6.42 9.21 8.27
CA PRO A 119 -5.92 10.58 8.22
C PRO A 119 -6.53 11.47 9.32
N GLU A 120 -7.76 11.19 9.76
CA GLU A 120 -8.41 11.92 10.83
C GLU A 120 -7.77 11.67 12.20
N VAL A 121 -7.16 10.51 12.42
CA VAL A 121 -6.43 10.19 13.65
C VAL A 121 -4.99 10.70 13.56
N ALA A 122 -4.38 10.63 12.37
CA ALA A 122 -3.04 11.15 12.13
C ALA A 122 -2.94 12.67 12.34
N ALA A 123 -4.05 13.40 12.15
CA ALA A 123 -4.15 14.84 12.43
C ALA A 123 -3.75 15.22 13.86
N ASP A 124 -4.08 14.37 14.84
CA ASP A 124 -3.75 14.61 16.25
C ASP A 124 -2.26 14.38 16.57
N ALA A 125 -1.48 13.84 15.63
CA ALA A 125 -0.09 13.41 15.83
C ALA A 125 0.89 14.02 14.81
N VAL A 126 0.52 15.13 14.16
CA VAL A 126 1.35 15.79 13.15
C VAL A 126 2.72 16.17 13.70
N GLU A 127 2.77 16.70 14.92
CA GLU A 127 4.03 17.16 15.50
C GLU A 127 5.03 16.01 15.64
N GLU A 128 4.60 14.88 16.21
CA GLU A 128 5.39 13.67 16.35
C GLU A 128 5.77 13.08 14.99
N LEU A 129 4.85 13.04 14.02
CA LEU A 129 5.13 12.59 12.66
C LEU A 129 6.20 13.46 11.98
N THR A 130 6.20 14.78 12.20
CA THR A 130 7.27 15.65 11.67
C THR A 130 8.62 15.36 12.30
N VAL A 131 8.67 14.99 13.59
CA VAL A 131 9.91 14.60 14.26
C VAL A 131 10.47 13.29 13.69
N LEU A 132 9.59 12.36 13.28
CA LEU A 132 10.01 11.09 12.67
C LEU A 132 10.74 11.27 11.33
N LEU A 133 10.49 12.36 10.59
CA LEU A 133 11.18 12.67 9.33
C LEU A 133 12.69 12.83 9.52
N SER A 134 13.13 13.32 10.68
CA SER A 134 14.55 13.52 11.00
C SER A 134 15.27 12.23 11.45
N ARG A 135 14.56 11.12 11.64
CA ARG A 135 15.16 9.83 12.08
C ARG A 135 15.74 9.04 10.90
N THR A 136 16.71 9.63 10.19
CA THR A 136 17.36 8.99 9.04
C THR A 136 17.96 7.62 9.39
N GLY A 137 17.98 6.70 8.42
CA GLY A 137 18.47 5.32 8.61
C GLY A 137 17.57 4.36 9.42
N THR A 138 16.42 4.82 9.94
CA THR A 138 15.55 3.99 10.81
C THR A 138 14.30 3.42 10.14
N GLY A 139 14.06 3.72 8.86
CA GLY A 139 12.82 3.36 8.15
C GLY A 139 11.60 4.23 8.51
N HIS A 140 11.66 5.07 9.56
CA HIS A 140 10.57 5.98 9.91
C HIS A 140 10.30 7.09 8.90
N PRO A 141 11.33 7.76 8.30
CA PRO A 141 11.08 8.86 7.38
C PRO A 141 10.14 8.52 6.21
N PRO A 142 10.32 7.43 5.43
CA PRO A 142 9.39 7.12 4.34
C PRO A 142 7.95 6.88 4.81
N VAL A 143 7.76 6.27 6.00
CA VAL A 143 6.42 6.04 6.55
C VAL A 143 5.79 7.36 7.02
N ALA A 144 6.55 8.21 7.72
CA ALA A 144 6.07 9.51 8.17
C ALA A 144 5.67 10.40 6.99
N VAL A 145 6.48 10.42 5.91
CA VAL A 145 6.13 11.10 4.66
C VAL A 145 4.82 10.56 4.09
N ALA A 146 4.64 9.23 4.05
CA ALA A 146 3.43 8.62 3.52
C ALA A 146 2.18 9.01 4.33
N VAL A 147 2.27 8.99 5.67
CA VAL A 147 1.16 9.39 6.56
C VAL A 147 0.82 10.87 6.34
N LEU A 148 1.81 11.77 6.41
CA LEU A 148 1.60 13.20 6.22
C LEU A 148 1.03 13.52 4.83
N GLY A 149 1.55 12.86 3.77
CA GLY A 149 1.05 13.03 2.41
C GLY A 149 -0.39 12.55 2.23
N ARG A 150 -0.82 11.50 2.95
CA ARG A 150 -2.21 11.00 2.91
C ARG A 150 -3.20 11.92 3.59
N MET A 151 -2.76 12.72 4.55
CA MET A 151 -3.60 13.73 5.19
C MET A 151 -3.87 14.93 4.28
N GLY A 152 -3.00 15.18 3.30
CA GLY A 152 -3.12 16.34 2.41
C GLY A 152 -3.12 17.66 3.20
N PRO A 153 -3.99 18.63 2.86
CA PRO A 153 -4.01 19.95 3.53
C PRO A 153 -4.22 19.88 5.04
N ALA A 154 -4.84 18.82 5.56
CA ALA A 154 -5.06 18.64 7.00
C ALA A 154 -3.77 18.45 7.81
N ALA A 155 -2.63 18.14 7.16
CA ALA A 155 -1.32 18.07 7.81
C ALA A 155 -0.78 19.45 8.24
N GLY A 156 -1.28 20.53 7.64
CA GLY A 156 -0.95 21.90 8.01
C GLY A 156 0.48 22.34 7.67
N GLU A 157 0.76 23.62 7.95
CA GLU A 157 2.01 24.27 7.55
C GLU A 157 3.28 23.64 8.15
N ARG A 158 3.18 23.06 9.35
CA ARG A 158 4.33 22.42 10.00
C ARG A 158 4.80 21.22 9.19
N ALA A 159 3.87 20.35 8.80
CA ALA A 159 4.16 19.20 7.94
C ALA A 159 4.68 19.66 6.58
N GLN A 160 4.06 20.69 5.98
CA GLN A 160 4.54 21.28 4.73
C GLN A 160 6.01 21.70 4.82
N ARG A 161 6.39 22.50 5.82
CA ARG A 161 7.79 22.96 6.01
C ARG A 161 8.75 21.79 6.20
N ALA A 162 8.37 20.79 6.99
CA ALA A 162 9.21 19.62 7.25
C ALA A 162 9.39 18.75 5.98
N LEU A 163 8.32 18.55 5.20
CA LEU A 163 8.39 17.85 3.91
C LEU A 163 9.27 18.62 2.91
N LEU A 164 9.13 19.95 2.83
CA LEU A 164 9.97 20.77 1.97
C LEU A 164 11.45 20.65 2.34
N ALA A 165 11.78 20.66 3.64
CA ALA A 165 13.14 20.44 4.10
C ALA A 165 13.71 19.09 3.62
N CYS A 166 12.92 18.01 3.70
CA CYS A 166 13.32 16.71 3.15
C CYS A 166 13.61 16.77 1.64
N VAL A 167 12.82 17.52 0.88
CA VAL A 167 13.01 17.71 -0.58
C VAL A 167 14.28 18.50 -0.88
N THR A 168 14.57 19.55 -0.12
CA THR A 168 15.71 20.44 -0.38
C THR A 168 17.03 19.85 0.10
N GLU A 169 17.04 19.23 1.29
CA GLU A 169 18.25 18.69 1.92
C GLU A 169 18.76 17.40 1.26
N GLN A 170 17.85 16.59 0.68
CA GLN A 170 18.18 15.38 -0.10
C GLN A 170 19.06 14.35 0.61
N ALA A 171 18.96 14.24 1.93
CA ALA A 171 19.72 13.25 2.70
C ALA A 171 19.52 11.81 2.20
N HIS A 172 18.33 11.49 1.65
CA HIS A 172 18.03 10.22 0.98
C HIS A 172 17.14 10.43 -0.24
N LEU A 173 17.63 10.06 -1.43
CA LEU A 173 16.91 10.27 -2.71
C LEU A 173 15.50 9.66 -2.72
N SER A 174 15.35 8.43 -2.21
CA SER A 174 14.05 7.74 -2.17
C SER A 174 13.03 8.44 -1.28
N VAL A 175 13.45 8.94 -0.11
CA VAL A 175 12.57 9.69 0.80
C VAL A 175 12.23 11.06 0.21
N SER A 176 13.21 11.72 -0.42
CA SER A 176 13.05 13.05 -1.01
C SER A 176 12.03 13.06 -2.16
N ALA A 177 12.06 12.04 -3.02
CA ALA A 177 11.09 11.89 -4.10
C ALA A 177 9.65 11.76 -3.57
N VAL A 178 9.44 10.94 -2.54
CA VAL A 178 8.11 10.76 -1.93
C VAL A 178 7.71 12.02 -1.15
N ALA A 179 8.66 12.69 -0.49
CA ALA A 179 8.43 13.93 0.23
C ALA A 179 8.00 15.05 -0.71
N ALA A 180 8.51 15.09 -1.93
CA ALA A 180 8.14 16.10 -2.92
C ALA A 180 6.68 15.95 -3.37
N VAL A 181 6.25 14.71 -3.63
CA VAL A 181 4.83 14.42 -3.93
C VAL A 181 3.94 14.69 -2.72
N ALA A 182 4.37 14.29 -1.51
CA ALA A 182 3.63 14.57 -0.28
C ALA A 182 3.51 16.08 -0.01
N HIS A 183 4.57 16.86 -0.26
CA HIS A 183 4.54 18.31 -0.14
C HIS A 183 3.47 18.91 -1.06
N HIS A 184 3.43 18.51 -2.34
CA HIS A 184 2.40 18.96 -3.27
C HIS A 184 0.99 18.63 -2.76
N ARG A 185 0.75 17.42 -2.23
CA ARG A 185 -0.56 17.06 -1.64
C ARG A 185 -0.96 17.93 -0.46
N VAL A 186 0.01 18.36 0.35
CA VAL A 186 -0.24 19.18 1.56
C VAL A 186 -0.42 20.65 1.20
N SER A 187 0.34 21.16 0.23
CA SER A 187 0.43 22.60 -0.07
C SER A 187 -0.30 23.04 -1.34
N ASP A 188 -0.69 22.09 -2.19
CA ASP A 188 -1.11 22.31 -3.59
C ASP A 188 -0.03 22.96 -4.48
N ASP A 189 1.22 23.01 -4.02
CA ASP A 189 2.35 23.57 -4.77
C ASP A 189 3.17 22.44 -5.44
N PRO A 190 3.12 22.31 -6.78
CA PRO A 190 3.87 21.29 -7.50
C PRO A 190 5.34 21.66 -7.76
N GLU A 191 5.75 22.92 -7.57
CA GLU A 191 7.06 23.42 -7.98
C GLU A 191 8.24 22.64 -7.34
N PRO A 192 8.23 22.31 -6.03
CA PRO A 192 9.29 21.52 -5.43
C PRO A 192 9.41 20.12 -6.03
N ALA A 193 8.28 19.49 -6.38
CA ALA A 193 8.26 18.17 -6.98
C ALA A 193 8.75 18.19 -8.43
N LEU A 194 8.27 19.15 -9.22
CA LEU A 194 8.72 19.34 -10.60
C LEU A 194 10.22 19.62 -10.67
N SER A 195 10.72 20.53 -9.84
CA SER A 195 12.14 20.88 -9.77
C SER A 195 12.99 19.66 -9.38
N PHE A 196 12.52 18.87 -8.41
CA PHE A 196 13.19 17.63 -8.03
C PHE A 196 13.27 16.64 -9.19
N PHE A 197 12.14 16.35 -9.85
CA PHE A 197 12.08 15.34 -10.92
C PHE A 197 12.81 15.76 -12.19
N LEU A 198 12.75 17.04 -12.59
CA LEU A 198 13.48 17.55 -13.76
C LEU A 198 15.00 17.37 -13.60
N ARG A 199 15.54 17.65 -12.41
CA ARG A 199 16.96 17.38 -12.13
C ARG A 199 17.30 15.89 -12.19
N GLN A 200 16.42 15.01 -11.69
CA GLN A 200 16.64 13.55 -11.75
C GLN A 200 16.65 13.01 -13.19
N VAL A 201 15.87 13.63 -14.08
CA VAL A 201 15.90 13.32 -15.52
C VAL A 201 17.26 13.67 -16.13
N ASP A 202 17.81 14.85 -15.81
CA ASP A 202 19.13 15.27 -16.29
C ASP A 202 20.26 14.33 -15.82
N GLU A 203 20.10 13.75 -14.62
CA GLU A 203 21.03 12.77 -14.03
C GLU A 203 20.87 11.34 -14.59
N ARG A 204 19.98 11.11 -15.57
CA ARG A 204 19.73 9.82 -16.27
C ARG A 204 19.21 8.67 -15.39
N TYR A 205 18.38 8.96 -14.39
CA TYR A 205 17.68 7.95 -13.58
C TYR A 205 16.14 7.97 -13.80
N PRO A 206 15.62 7.57 -14.98
CA PRO A 206 14.22 7.84 -15.35
C PRO A 206 13.17 6.93 -14.70
N PHE A 207 13.54 5.71 -14.27
CA PHE A 207 12.54 4.69 -13.91
C PHE A 207 11.80 4.92 -12.58
N PRO A 208 12.44 5.33 -11.46
CA PRO A 208 11.72 5.65 -10.23
C PRO A 208 10.85 6.92 -10.34
N MET A 209 11.12 7.77 -11.34
CA MET A 209 10.44 9.05 -11.52
C MET A 209 9.02 8.89 -12.06
N MET A 210 8.79 8.02 -13.05
CA MET A 210 7.47 7.92 -13.72
C MET A 210 6.32 7.56 -12.77
N ASP A 211 6.58 6.63 -11.85
CA ASP A 211 5.63 6.22 -10.81
C ASP A 211 5.22 7.41 -9.93
N ARG A 212 6.21 8.17 -9.44
CA ARG A 212 5.98 9.34 -8.58
C ARG A 212 5.42 10.54 -9.32
N ALA A 213 5.81 10.74 -10.58
CA ALA A 213 5.26 11.78 -11.43
C ALA A 213 3.77 11.57 -11.68
N SER A 214 3.33 10.30 -11.82
CA SER A 214 1.90 9.98 -11.97
C SER A 214 1.07 10.44 -10.77
N GLU A 215 1.66 10.49 -9.58
CA GLU A 215 1.00 10.93 -8.34
C GLU A 215 0.77 12.45 -8.28
N LEU A 216 1.43 13.25 -9.14
CA LEU A 216 1.20 14.69 -9.28
C LEU A 216 0.01 15.00 -10.21
N GLY A 217 -0.53 14.01 -10.92
CA GLY A 217 -1.63 14.21 -11.86
C GLY A 217 -1.31 15.26 -12.94
N PRO A 218 -2.26 16.14 -13.30
CA PRO A 218 -2.06 17.16 -14.34
C PRO A 218 -0.89 18.13 -14.07
N ALA A 219 -0.51 18.33 -12.81
CA ALA A 219 0.61 19.21 -12.47
C ALA A 219 1.96 18.68 -13.01
N ALA A 220 2.07 17.38 -13.30
CA ALA A 220 3.24 16.78 -13.93
C ALA A 220 3.32 16.95 -15.46
N ALA A 221 2.45 17.76 -16.10
CA ALA A 221 2.53 18.05 -17.53
C ALA A 221 3.94 18.46 -18.04
N PRO A 222 4.75 19.24 -17.31
CA PRO A 222 6.12 19.57 -17.73
C PRO A 222 7.06 18.35 -17.86
N LEU A 223 6.72 17.20 -17.27
CA LEU A 223 7.52 15.97 -17.34
C LEU A 223 7.19 15.11 -18.57
N LEU A 224 6.09 15.39 -19.29
CA LEU A 224 5.64 14.59 -20.44
C LEU A 224 6.70 14.38 -21.52
N PRO A 225 7.52 15.37 -21.94
CA PRO A 225 8.54 15.17 -22.96
C PRO A 225 9.56 14.08 -22.62
N PHE A 226 9.71 13.74 -21.34
CA PHE A 226 10.62 12.70 -20.87
C PHE A 226 9.93 11.35 -20.64
N ILE A 227 8.60 11.35 -20.47
CA ILE A 227 7.79 10.15 -20.21
C ILE A 227 7.28 9.56 -21.52
N GLU A 228 6.77 10.39 -22.44
CA GLU A 228 6.15 9.97 -23.69
C GLU A 228 7.05 9.12 -24.61
N PRO A 229 8.38 9.35 -24.70
CA PRO A 229 9.24 8.48 -25.48
C PRO A 229 9.25 7.01 -25.02
N SER A 230 8.79 6.73 -23.79
CA SER A 230 8.67 5.37 -23.24
C SER A 230 7.29 4.73 -23.49
N LEU A 231 6.36 5.46 -24.12
CA LEU A 231 5.07 4.95 -24.61
C LEU A 231 5.26 4.32 -25.99
N THR A 232 5.69 3.07 -26.01
CA THR A 232 5.65 2.22 -27.20
C THR A 232 4.58 1.14 -27.03
N ASP A 233 4.21 0.43 -28.11
CA ASP A 233 3.25 -0.68 -28.01
C ASP A 233 3.73 -1.77 -27.05
N ASP A 234 5.03 -2.08 -27.04
CA ASP A 234 5.73 -2.93 -26.06
C ASP A 234 6.29 -2.11 -24.87
N GLY A 235 5.74 -0.92 -24.66
CA GLY A 235 6.31 0.12 -23.80
C GLY A 235 6.01 -0.06 -22.33
N SER A 236 6.55 0.88 -21.55
CA SER A 236 6.46 0.84 -20.09
C SER A 236 5.03 1.08 -19.61
N SER A 237 4.46 0.11 -18.89
CA SER A 237 3.18 0.27 -18.19
C SER A 237 3.18 1.43 -17.18
N LEU A 238 4.36 1.78 -16.64
CA LEU A 238 4.54 2.96 -15.79
C LEU A 238 4.46 4.27 -16.57
N ALA A 239 4.99 4.31 -17.80
CA ALA A 239 4.83 5.47 -18.66
C ALA A 239 3.36 5.65 -19.05
N ALA A 240 2.66 4.55 -19.35
CA ALA A 240 1.22 4.55 -19.65
C ALA A 240 0.39 5.05 -18.46
N LEU A 241 0.66 4.56 -17.24
CA LEU A 241 0.05 5.07 -16.02
C LEU A 241 0.31 6.58 -15.85
N ALA A 242 1.56 7.02 -15.98
CA ALA A 242 1.93 8.41 -15.79
C ALA A 242 1.23 9.33 -16.80
N VAL A 243 1.30 9.00 -18.10
CA VAL A 243 0.63 9.80 -19.13
C VAL A 243 -0.89 9.84 -18.91
N TRP A 244 -1.52 8.71 -18.59
CA TRP A 244 -2.95 8.70 -18.28
C TRP A 244 -3.29 9.59 -17.07
N ARG A 245 -2.52 9.52 -15.98
CA ARG A 245 -2.75 10.36 -14.80
C ARG A 245 -2.54 11.85 -15.07
N ILE A 246 -1.58 12.19 -15.94
CA ILE A 246 -1.27 13.58 -16.29
C ILE A 246 -2.31 14.17 -17.25
N THR A 247 -2.76 13.39 -18.23
CA THR A 247 -3.49 13.91 -19.40
C THR A 247 -4.92 13.38 -19.56
N GLY A 248 -5.26 12.27 -18.90
CA GLY A 248 -6.49 11.52 -19.16
C GLY A 248 -6.48 10.74 -20.48
N ARG A 249 -5.38 10.74 -21.22
CA ARG A 249 -5.23 10.09 -22.53
C ARG A 249 -5.39 8.57 -22.42
N THR A 250 -6.12 7.95 -23.34
CA THR A 250 -6.48 6.51 -23.28
C THR A 250 -6.08 5.71 -24.52
N GLU A 251 -5.97 6.38 -25.66
CA GLU A 251 -5.70 5.79 -26.98
C GLU A 251 -4.40 4.98 -27.04
N ASP A 252 -3.37 5.39 -26.31
CA ASP A 252 -2.04 4.77 -26.29
C ASP A 252 -1.60 4.28 -24.89
N THR A 253 -2.43 4.46 -23.86
CA THR A 253 -2.11 4.07 -22.47
C THR A 253 -2.78 2.77 -22.03
N VAL A 254 -3.98 2.47 -22.56
CA VAL A 254 -4.74 1.28 -22.13
C VAL A 254 -4.03 -0.02 -22.54
N ARG A 255 -3.49 -0.08 -23.77
CA ARG A 255 -2.87 -1.31 -24.31
C ARG A 255 -1.62 -1.75 -23.53
N PRO A 256 -0.62 -0.88 -23.24
CA PRO A 256 0.54 -1.26 -22.43
C PRO A 256 0.15 -1.76 -21.03
N LEU A 257 -0.82 -1.09 -20.38
CA LEU A 257 -1.34 -1.53 -19.07
C LEU A 257 -2.00 -2.90 -19.15
N ALA A 258 -2.81 -3.14 -20.17
CA ALA A 258 -3.46 -4.43 -20.38
C ALA A 258 -2.45 -5.55 -20.63
N ARG A 259 -1.37 -5.30 -21.38
CA ARG A 259 -0.28 -6.27 -21.57
C ARG A 259 0.41 -6.62 -20.26
N GLN A 260 0.78 -5.63 -19.45
CA GLN A 260 1.36 -5.89 -18.12
C GLN A 260 0.40 -6.68 -17.21
N ALA A 261 -0.90 -6.38 -17.27
CA ALA A 261 -1.90 -7.13 -16.51
C ALA A 261 -1.94 -8.63 -16.87
N LEU A 262 -1.59 -9.00 -18.11
CA LEU A 262 -1.53 -10.39 -18.57
C LEU A 262 -0.31 -11.16 -18.05
N GLU A 263 0.68 -10.48 -17.46
CA GLU A 263 1.85 -11.13 -16.87
C GLU A 263 1.53 -11.78 -15.51
N TRP A 264 0.36 -11.46 -14.92
CA TRP A 264 -0.08 -12.00 -13.62
C TRP A 264 0.96 -11.81 -12.50
N GLU A 265 1.68 -10.69 -12.55
CA GLU A 265 2.63 -10.35 -11.50
C GLU A 265 1.92 -9.96 -10.19
N ARG A 266 2.66 -9.97 -9.09
CA ARG A 266 2.14 -9.54 -7.80
C ARG A 266 1.95 -8.01 -7.75
N PHE A 267 1.07 -7.56 -6.85
CA PHE A 267 1.09 -6.18 -6.37
C PHE A 267 2.41 -5.94 -5.64
N TYR A 268 3.32 -5.18 -6.26
CA TYR A 268 4.48 -4.65 -5.53
C TYR A 268 4.06 -3.40 -4.76
N GLY A 269 4.41 -3.32 -3.48
CA GLY A 269 4.13 -2.16 -2.65
C GLY A 269 4.73 -0.89 -3.25
N GLY A 270 3.92 0.16 -3.39
CA GLY A 270 4.33 1.48 -3.84
C GLY A 270 3.87 1.87 -5.25
N ARG A 271 3.44 0.93 -6.09
CA ARG A 271 2.96 1.18 -7.47
C ARG A 271 1.51 0.72 -7.65
N PRO A 272 0.66 1.50 -8.33
CA PRO A 272 -0.65 1.00 -8.76
C PRO A 272 -0.46 -0.20 -9.70
N HIS A 273 -1.08 -1.32 -9.37
CA HIS A 273 -1.05 -2.50 -10.24
C HIS A 273 -1.87 -2.25 -11.52
N PRO A 274 -1.43 -2.72 -12.70
CA PRO A 274 -2.11 -2.42 -13.96
C PRO A 274 -3.60 -2.77 -13.98
N VAL A 275 -4.00 -3.88 -13.33
CA VAL A 275 -5.43 -4.25 -13.18
C VAL A 275 -6.22 -3.19 -12.44
N VAL A 276 -5.68 -2.59 -11.37
CA VAL A 276 -6.35 -1.53 -10.63
C VAL A 276 -6.45 -0.28 -11.50
N THR A 277 -5.37 0.10 -12.18
CA THR A 277 -5.36 1.23 -13.11
C THR A 277 -6.41 1.07 -14.21
N LEU A 278 -6.51 -0.10 -14.85
CA LEU A 278 -7.52 -0.38 -15.87
C LEU A 278 -8.95 -0.31 -15.32
N THR A 279 -9.15 -0.74 -14.09
CA THR A 279 -10.45 -0.64 -13.40
C THR A 279 -10.81 0.83 -13.17
N GLU A 280 -9.87 1.65 -12.71
CA GLU A 280 -10.07 3.09 -12.52
C GLU A 280 -10.35 3.81 -13.85
N MET A 281 -9.69 3.39 -14.94
CA MET A 281 -9.97 3.87 -16.29
C MET A 281 -11.37 3.44 -16.77
N GLY A 282 -11.89 2.32 -16.25
CA GLY A 282 -13.13 1.70 -16.72
C GLY A 282 -13.00 1.11 -18.13
N LEU A 283 -11.78 0.77 -18.57
CA LEU A 283 -11.49 0.31 -19.94
C LEU A 283 -10.73 -1.01 -19.93
N LEU A 284 -11.10 -1.91 -20.83
CA LEU A 284 -10.41 -3.18 -21.03
C LEU A 284 -10.32 -3.54 -22.52
N PRO A 285 -9.12 -3.68 -23.10
CA PRO A 285 -8.98 -4.09 -24.50
C PRO A 285 -9.54 -5.49 -24.74
N ARG A 286 -10.20 -5.69 -25.87
CA ARG A 286 -10.85 -6.96 -26.24
C ARG A 286 -9.89 -8.15 -26.21
N PHE A 287 -8.63 -7.93 -26.61
CA PHE A 287 -7.61 -9.00 -26.60
C PHE A 287 -7.31 -9.52 -25.19
N ALA A 288 -7.48 -8.70 -24.15
CA ALA A 288 -7.15 -9.06 -22.77
C ALA A 288 -8.30 -9.78 -22.04
N VAL A 289 -9.54 -9.65 -22.51
CA VAL A 289 -10.73 -10.21 -21.84
C VAL A 289 -10.63 -11.73 -21.63
N ALA A 290 -10.39 -12.49 -22.68
CA ALA A 290 -10.37 -13.96 -22.59
C ALA A 290 -9.16 -14.49 -21.78
N PRO A 291 -7.92 -14.00 -21.96
CA PRO A 291 -6.79 -14.37 -21.11
C PRO A 291 -7.01 -14.05 -19.62
N LEU A 292 -7.51 -12.84 -19.31
CA LEU A 292 -7.78 -12.44 -17.92
C LEU A 292 -8.84 -13.31 -17.27
N ARG A 293 -9.94 -13.59 -17.99
CA ARG A 293 -10.99 -14.49 -17.50
C ARG A 293 -10.45 -15.88 -17.20
N ARG A 294 -9.66 -16.46 -18.10
CA ARG A 294 -9.03 -17.78 -17.90
C ARG A 294 -8.17 -17.83 -16.64
N GLY A 295 -7.34 -16.82 -16.39
CA GLY A 295 -6.50 -16.81 -15.18
C GLY A 295 -7.29 -16.56 -13.90
N ALA A 296 -8.36 -15.74 -13.95
CA ALA A 296 -9.24 -15.50 -12.81
C ALA A 296 -10.02 -16.76 -12.40
N GLU A 297 -10.34 -17.63 -13.35
CA GLU A 297 -11.10 -18.88 -13.18
C GLU A 297 -10.20 -20.13 -13.06
N ALA A 298 -8.88 -19.99 -13.19
CA ALA A 298 -7.96 -21.12 -13.21
C ALA A 298 -8.02 -21.92 -11.90
N ARG A 299 -8.05 -23.26 -11.99
CA ARG A 299 -8.07 -24.14 -10.80
C ARG A 299 -6.80 -24.04 -9.95
N HIS A 300 -5.66 -23.80 -10.60
CA HIS A 300 -4.35 -23.67 -9.96
C HIS A 300 -3.94 -22.20 -9.92
N ARG A 301 -3.12 -21.83 -8.93
CA ARG A 301 -2.56 -20.47 -8.79
C ARG A 301 -1.84 -20.06 -10.06
N VAL A 302 -2.02 -18.81 -10.46
CA VAL A 302 -1.36 -18.19 -11.61
C VAL A 302 -0.24 -17.26 -11.18
N VAL A 303 -0.32 -16.72 -9.96
CA VAL A 303 0.80 -16.00 -9.33
C VAL A 303 1.72 -17.01 -8.65
N HIS A 304 2.92 -17.20 -9.20
CA HIS A 304 3.89 -18.19 -8.74
C HIS A 304 4.75 -17.73 -7.54
N ASP A 305 4.67 -16.47 -7.16
CA ASP A 305 5.45 -15.95 -6.04
C ASP A 305 4.83 -16.37 -4.69
N PHE A 306 5.57 -17.23 -3.98
CA PHE A 306 5.24 -17.70 -2.63
C PHE A 306 5.64 -16.72 -1.52
N MET A 307 6.34 -15.63 -1.85
CA MET A 307 6.74 -14.61 -0.88
C MET A 307 5.59 -13.64 -0.61
N SER A 308 4.44 -14.18 -0.22
CA SER A 308 3.40 -13.38 0.41
C SER A 308 3.90 -13.07 1.81
N GLY A 309 4.15 -11.79 2.10
CA GLY A 309 4.27 -11.31 3.47
C GLY A 309 2.97 -11.58 4.25
N ASP A 310 2.54 -10.61 5.04
CA ASP A 310 1.57 -10.93 6.09
C ASP A 310 0.09 -10.72 5.69
N GLY A 311 -0.14 -10.41 4.42
CA GLY A 311 -1.45 -10.21 3.82
C GLY A 311 -2.03 -11.47 3.15
N PRO A 312 -3.22 -11.37 2.53
CA PRO A 312 -3.78 -12.42 1.70
C PRO A 312 -2.79 -12.83 0.60
N HIS A 313 -2.83 -14.12 0.19
CA HIS A 313 -1.96 -14.57 -0.88
C HIS A 313 -2.18 -13.72 -2.16
N PRO A 314 -1.10 -13.21 -2.82
CA PRO A 314 -1.20 -12.32 -3.97
C PRO A 314 -2.13 -12.83 -5.08
N ASP A 315 -2.10 -14.14 -5.35
CA ASP A 315 -3.01 -14.80 -6.30
C ASP A 315 -4.49 -14.49 -6.04
N TYR A 316 -4.94 -14.51 -4.78
CA TYR A 316 -6.33 -14.20 -4.45
C TYR A 316 -6.67 -12.73 -4.67
N VAL A 317 -5.75 -11.83 -4.29
CA VAL A 317 -5.92 -10.38 -4.47
C VAL A 317 -5.99 -10.02 -5.95
N VAL A 318 -5.06 -10.53 -6.77
CA VAL A 318 -5.01 -10.28 -8.22
C VAL A 318 -6.26 -10.83 -8.90
N ARG A 319 -6.68 -12.06 -8.56
CA ARG A 319 -7.89 -12.65 -9.15
C ARG A 319 -9.16 -11.88 -8.80
N ALA A 320 -9.31 -11.45 -7.55
CA ALA A 320 -10.45 -10.63 -7.15
C ALA A 320 -10.47 -9.31 -7.92
N ALA A 321 -9.32 -8.63 -8.04
CA ALA A 321 -9.20 -7.41 -8.83
C ALA A 321 -9.52 -7.63 -10.32
N VAL A 322 -9.06 -8.74 -10.91
CA VAL A 322 -9.35 -9.08 -12.31
C VAL A 322 -10.85 -9.38 -12.52
N ARG A 323 -11.50 -10.10 -11.59
CA ARG A 323 -12.96 -10.33 -11.67
C ARG A 323 -13.72 -9.00 -11.64
N HIS A 324 -13.34 -8.11 -10.72
CA HIS A 324 -13.94 -6.80 -10.63
C HIS A 324 -13.73 -5.97 -11.91
N LEU A 325 -12.52 -6.00 -12.50
CA LEU A 325 -12.24 -5.37 -13.79
C LEU A 325 -13.14 -5.93 -14.90
N LEU A 326 -13.26 -7.26 -15.00
CA LEU A 326 -14.09 -7.93 -16.02
C LEU A 326 -15.59 -7.63 -15.87
N GLU A 327 -16.05 -7.38 -14.65
CA GLU A 327 -17.44 -7.03 -14.34
C GLU A 327 -17.77 -5.57 -14.66
N THR A 328 -16.81 -4.64 -14.53
CA THR A 328 -17.06 -3.20 -14.54
C THR A 328 -16.54 -2.46 -15.76
N ALA A 329 -15.51 -2.96 -16.44
CA ALA A 329 -14.88 -2.25 -17.55
C ALA A 329 -15.65 -2.35 -18.86
N ARG A 330 -15.67 -1.25 -19.61
CA ARG A 330 -16.12 -1.23 -21.00
C ARG A 330 -15.05 -1.86 -21.88
N VAL A 331 -15.46 -2.83 -22.70
CA VAL A 331 -14.55 -3.47 -23.66
C VAL A 331 -14.28 -2.51 -24.83
N VAL A 332 -13.01 -2.24 -25.09
CA VAL A 332 -12.51 -1.42 -26.21
C VAL A 332 -11.72 -2.28 -27.20
N ASP A 333 -11.52 -1.78 -28.42
CA ASP A 333 -10.73 -2.46 -29.46
C ASP A 333 -9.22 -2.33 -29.21
#